data_AF-A0A0S8B7X0-F1
#
_entry.id   AF-A0A0S8B7X0-F1
#
_cell.length_a   1.000
_cell.length_b   1.000
_cell.length_c   1.000
_cell.angle_alpha   90.00
_cell.angle_beta   90.00
_cell.angle_gamma   90.00
#
_symmetry.space_group_name_H-M   'P 1'
#
loop_
_entity.id
_entity.type
_entity.pdbx_description
1 polymer ?
#
loop_
_entity_poly.entity_id
_entity_poly.type
_entity_poly.pdbx_seq_one_letter_code
_entity_poly.pdbx_strand_id
1 'polypeptide(L)'
;MAKRLTVRHLKPMRARQGGVALLVMVTVIALGASWMLVTSLNEASSRNALNRQDNARVLAEAKHALAGWMIRQAIEAGENNPGRLPCPEAAGYIGTANEGIAAGNCTLPAVGRLPWRTLGLPKLRDASGEPLWYVVSPGWALPTVSSMLTINSNSAGQLTLDGAGNAAVALVIAPGPALDVQASGGCTARTQQRTAATPDFRDYLECENASSPADATFVTNGPAASFNDQVLALTTRDLLPGLEAAISKRIEREIVPRLQSVFAAPSWGMSGVNRVYPFAAPFANPGPGSGTSNFQGVAATYWGLLPFNQTQGCTASASNPRCLPNLVAWSTTPWAYEAGGWGYIQTETCYWEGGTAPYYTARVCDGEYHEDDTYPANPGLVIALQAKFSNVALGLRALDATKVEIFAHEDPLPFNEGIAEVIPTTSVVTLNIDGTATVTVSGQLPNIDSRVWDTFAVFRIRLKRQIIGDHPLLDANDATTGWFVRNDWFRLLYYAVSRDYTAEKVPAPSCGGKSCLRLTWGPDTVQENDKRALLILAGRSLANATRPNDQIADYVEFENSDGNRDFEQQPIRTGSDATLKAPFNDRVVVVDQN
;
A
#
# COMPACT_ATOMS: atom_id res chain seq x y z
N MET A 1 56.49 -82.46 -82.86
CA MET A 1 55.98 -83.30 -81.76
C MET A 1 54.64 -82.74 -81.30
N ALA A 2 53.71 -83.66 -81.01
CA ALA A 2 52.35 -83.48 -80.48
C ALA A 2 52.21 -82.42 -79.34
N LYS A 3 51.06 -81.85 -78.97
CA LYS A 3 49.69 -82.39 -78.90
C LYS A 3 48.69 -81.23 -78.63
N ARG A 4 47.47 -81.36 -79.17
CA ARG A 4 46.25 -80.59 -78.85
C ARG A 4 45.96 -80.57 -77.34
N LEU A 5 45.45 -79.44 -76.84
CA LEU A 5 44.67 -79.38 -75.59
C LEU A 5 43.37 -78.59 -75.79
N THR A 6 42.34 -79.15 -75.18
CA THR A 6 40.88 -79.04 -75.37
C THR A 6 40.26 -77.72 -74.92
N VAL A 7 39.27 -77.27 -75.69
CA VAL A 7 38.30 -76.22 -75.36
C VAL A 7 37.31 -76.72 -74.29
N ARG A 8 37.09 -75.94 -73.23
CA ARG A 8 35.92 -76.06 -72.35
C ARG A 8 35.02 -74.83 -72.55
N HIS A 9 33.85 -75.05 -73.16
CA HIS A 9 32.75 -74.09 -73.19
C HIS A 9 32.09 -74.03 -71.80
N LEU A 10 32.16 -72.88 -71.14
CA LEU A 10 31.32 -72.55 -69.99
C LEU A 10 29.99 -71.96 -70.51
N LYS A 11 28.88 -72.63 -70.19
CA LYS A 11 27.51 -72.12 -70.40
C LYS A 11 27.30 -70.85 -69.58
N PRO A 12 26.84 -69.72 -70.17
CA PRO A 12 26.25 -68.64 -69.38
C PRO A 12 24.87 -69.08 -68.89
N MET A 13 24.72 -69.26 -67.58
CA MET A 13 23.41 -69.36 -66.93
C MET A 13 22.73 -67.99 -67.02
N ARG A 14 21.60 -67.91 -67.72
CA ARG A 14 20.64 -66.81 -67.57
C ARG A 14 20.08 -66.86 -66.16
N ALA A 15 20.61 -66.02 -65.27
CA ALA A 15 19.98 -65.74 -63.99
C ALA A 15 18.74 -64.86 -64.25
N ARG A 16 17.57 -65.44 -64.02
CA ARG A 16 16.28 -64.76 -63.99
C ARG A 16 16.14 -64.13 -62.59
N GLN A 17 16.59 -62.89 -62.41
CA GLN A 17 16.35 -62.11 -61.19
C GLN A 17 15.65 -60.79 -61.54
N GLY A 18 14.34 -60.86 -61.75
CA GLY A 18 13.47 -59.71 -62.02
C GLY A 18 12.59 -59.28 -60.84
N GLY A 19 12.93 -59.62 -59.59
CA GLY A 19 12.10 -59.31 -58.42
C GLY A 19 12.84 -58.71 -57.22
N VAL A 20 14.05 -59.21 -56.89
CA VAL A 20 14.82 -58.75 -55.71
C VAL A 20 15.39 -57.35 -55.90
N ALA A 21 15.84 -57.00 -57.10
CA ALA A 21 16.37 -55.66 -57.39
C ALA A 21 15.31 -54.56 -57.20
N LEU A 22 14.04 -54.85 -57.54
CA LEU A 22 12.93 -53.92 -57.33
C LEU A 22 12.63 -53.72 -55.84
N LEU A 23 12.61 -54.82 -55.07
CA LEU A 23 12.40 -54.75 -53.62
C LEU A 23 13.51 -53.97 -52.92
N VAL A 24 14.78 -54.22 -53.25
CA VAL A 24 15.93 -53.49 -52.71
C VAL A 24 15.85 -52.00 -53.07
N MET A 25 15.51 -51.68 -54.32
CA MET A 25 15.36 -50.29 -54.77
C MET A 25 14.23 -49.57 -54.03
N VAL A 26 13.07 -50.22 -53.84
CA VAL A 26 11.95 -49.67 -53.06
C VAL A 26 12.35 -49.48 -51.60
N THR A 27 13.08 -50.41 -50.99
CA THR A 27 13.54 -50.28 -49.61
C THR A 27 14.53 -49.12 -49.46
N VAL A 28 15.47 -48.95 -50.40
CA VAL A 28 16.43 -47.83 -50.38
C VAL A 28 15.71 -46.49 -50.56
N ILE A 29 14.73 -46.41 -51.47
CA ILE A 29 13.92 -45.21 -51.66
C ILE A 29 13.09 -44.90 -50.40
N ALA A 30 12.48 -45.92 -49.79
CA ALA A 30 11.70 -45.76 -48.57
C ALA A 30 12.55 -45.26 -47.40
N LEU A 31 13.74 -45.85 -47.19
CA LEU A 31 14.67 -45.41 -46.15
C LEU A 31 15.22 -44.01 -46.41
N GLY A 32 15.52 -43.67 -47.67
CA GLY A 32 15.94 -42.32 -48.07
C GLY A 32 14.84 -41.27 -47.83
N ALA A 33 13.60 -41.58 -48.19
CA ALA A 33 12.44 -40.71 -47.94
C ALA A 33 12.16 -40.56 -46.44
N SER A 34 12.24 -41.64 -45.66
CA SER A 34 12.12 -41.59 -44.20
C SER A 34 13.24 -40.75 -43.56
N TRP A 35 14.48 -40.87 -44.03
CA TRP A 35 15.59 -40.07 -43.52
C TRP A 35 15.39 -38.57 -43.83
N MET A 36 15.01 -38.20 -45.05
CA MET A 36 14.71 -36.81 -45.40
C MET A 36 13.51 -36.23 -44.63
N LEU A 37 12.48 -37.05 -44.38
CA LEU A 37 11.35 -36.67 -43.55
C LEU A 37 11.78 -36.42 -42.10
N VAL A 38 12.60 -37.30 -41.53
CA VAL A 38 13.11 -37.14 -40.16
C VAL A 38 14.01 -35.90 -40.05
N THR A 39 14.90 -35.64 -41.01
CA THR A 39 15.77 -34.44 -40.97
C THR A 39 14.98 -33.15 -41.12
N SER A 40 13.99 -33.10 -42.02
CA SER A 40 13.13 -31.93 -42.20
C SER A 40 12.24 -31.66 -40.98
N LEU A 41 11.68 -32.71 -40.36
CA LEU A 41 10.93 -32.60 -39.10
C LEU A 41 11.84 -32.16 -37.94
N ASN A 42 13.08 -32.66 -37.89
CA ASN A 42 14.04 -32.28 -36.86
C ASN A 42 14.49 -30.82 -36.99
N GLU A 43 14.67 -30.32 -38.22
CA GLU A 43 14.97 -28.91 -38.47
C GLU A 43 13.79 -27.98 -38.17
N ALA A 44 12.57 -28.38 -38.55
CA ALA A 44 11.36 -27.60 -38.29
C ALA A 44 11.06 -27.52 -36.78
N SER A 45 11.17 -28.65 -36.09
CA SER A 45 11.05 -28.69 -34.62
C SER A 45 12.16 -27.89 -33.93
N SER A 46 13.40 -27.98 -34.41
CA SER A 46 14.51 -27.17 -33.90
C SER A 46 14.29 -25.67 -34.10
N ARG A 47 13.80 -25.24 -35.28
CA ARG A 47 13.46 -23.83 -35.54
C ARG A 47 12.31 -23.34 -34.67
N ASN A 48 11.27 -24.14 -34.50
CA ASN A 48 10.17 -23.80 -33.60
C ASN A 48 10.64 -23.68 -32.15
N ALA A 49 11.51 -24.59 -31.69
CA ALA A 49 12.09 -24.52 -30.36
C ALA A 49 12.93 -23.25 -30.17
N LEU A 50 13.76 -22.87 -31.16
CA LEU A 50 14.53 -21.63 -31.14
C LEU A 50 13.62 -20.39 -31.10
N ASN A 51 12.58 -20.34 -31.93
CA ASN A 51 11.61 -19.24 -31.93
C ASN A 51 10.89 -19.13 -30.58
N ARG A 52 10.50 -20.25 -29.96
CA ARG A 52 9.93 -20.27 -28.60
C ARG A 52 10.92 -19.76 -27.56
N GLN A 53 12.19 -20.11 -27.68
CA GLN A 53 13.23 -19.64 -26.77
C GLN A 53 13.49 -18.13 -26.91
N ASP A 54 13.53 -17.61 -28.13
CA ASP A 54 13.66 -16.17 -28.39
C ASP A 54 12.43 -15.40 -27.87
N ASN A 55 11.23 -15.92 -28.09
CA ASN A 55 10.00 -15.36 -27.53
C ASN A 55 10.03 -15.36 -26.00
N ALA A 56 10.43 -16.46 -25.37
CA ALA A 56 10.57 -16.54 -23.91
C ALA A 56 11.53 -15.48 -23.35
N ARG A 57 12.63 -15.19 -24.06
CA ARG A 57 13.58 -14.12 -23.67
C ARG A 57 12.92 -12.74 -23.70
N VAL A 58 12.27 -12.37 -24.81
CA VAL A 58 11.66 -11.03 -24.94
C VAL A 58 10.43 -10.86 -24.05
N LEU A 59 9.66 -11.93 -23.82
CA LEU A 59 8.55 -11.93 -22.87
C LEU A 59 9.06 -11.73 -21.43
N ALA A 60 10.14 -12.41 -21.04
CA ALA A 60 10.76 -12.23 -19.72
C ALA A 60 11.29 -10.81 -19.52
N GLU A 61 11.91 -10.22 -20.56
CA GLU A 61 12.36 -8.82 -20.53
C GLU A 61 11.19 -7.84 -20.33
N ALA A 62 10.09 -8.03 -21.07
CA ALA A 62 8.86 -7.25 -20.89
C ALA A 62 8.25 -7.40 -19.49
N LYS A 63 8.20 -8.63 -18.96
CA LYS A 63 7.73 -8.92 -17.59
C LYS A 63 8.56 -8.18 -16.54
N HIS A 64 9.89 -8.23 -16.63
CA HIS A 64 10.77 -7.51 -15.70
C HIS A 64 10.60 -6.00 -15.82
N ALA A 65 10.43 -5.45 -17.03
CA ALA A 65 10.23 -4.02 -17.22
C ALA A 65 8.90 -3.53 -16.64
N LEU A 66 7.82 -4.29 -16.78
CA LEU A 66 6.53 -4.00 -16.13
C LEU A 66 6.66 -3.98 -14.61
N ALA A 67 7.30 -4.99 -14.03
CA ALA A 67 7.56 -5.05 -12.58
C ALA A 67 8.44 -3.88 -12.12
N GLY A 68 9.53 -3.58 -12.85
CA GLY A 68 10.43 -2.48 -12.55
C GLY A 68 9.76 -1.11 -12.65
N TRP A 69 8.90 -0.90 -13.66
CA TRP A 69 8.12 0.32 -13.80
C TRP A 69 7.16 0.51 -12.63
N MET A 70 6.43 -0.54 -12.23
CA MET A 70 5.52 -0.52 -11.09
C MET A 70 6.25 -0.14 -9.79
N ILE A 71 7.39 -0.76 -9.53
CA ILE A 71 8.22 -0.49 -8.34
C ILE A 71 8.71 0.97 -8.34
N ARG A 72 9.21 1.46 -9.48
CA ARG A 72 9.68 2.84 -9.63
C ARG A 72 8.55 3.84 -9.36
N GLN A 73 7.36 3.60 -9.91
CA GLN A 73 6.20 4.45 -9.69
C GLN A 73 5.75 4.43 -8.23
N ALA A 74 5.74 3.26 -7.59
CA ALA A 74 5.30 3.13 -6.20
C ALA A 74 6.09 3.99 -5.21
N ILE A 75 7.38 4.25 -5.48
CA ILE A 75 8.24 5.09 -4.66
C ILE A 75 8.21 6.58 -5.02
N GLU A 76 7.50 6.99 -6.07
CA GLU A 76 7.42 8.41 -6.46
C GLU A 76 6.56 9.20 -5.46
N ALA A 77 7.06 10.36 -5.06
CA ALA A 77 6.30 11.26 -4.19
C ALA A 77 5.07 11.79 -4.93
N GLY A 78 3.92 11.81 -4.26
CA GLY A 78 2.64 12.22 -4.86
C GLY A 78 1.95 11.14 -5.73
N GLU A 79 2.56 9.97 -5.95
CA GLU A 79 1.85 8.84 -6.57
C GLU A 79 0.77 8.35 -5.61
N ASN A 80 -0.48 8.37 -6.06
CA ASN A 80 -1.67 8.08 -5.27
C ASN A 80 -2.10 6.61 -5.35
N ASN A 81 -1.59 5.87 -6.34
CA ASN A 81 -1.92 4.49 -6.69
C ASN A 81 -0.65 3.63 -6.77
N PRO A 82 0.18 3.58 -5.71
CA PRO A 82 1.42 2.81 -5.75
C PRO A 82 1.12 1.33 -5.99
N GLY A 83 1.81 0.73 -6.95
CA GLY A 83 1.57 -0.65 -7.38
C GLY A 83 0.70 -0.79 -8.63
N ARG A 84 0.16 0.31 -9.18
CA ARG A 84 -0.48 0.26 -10.49
C ARG A 84 0.51 -0.12 -11.59
N LEU A 85 0.00 -0.74 -12.63
CA LEU A 85 0.65 -1.00 -13.91
C LEU A 85 0.21 0.06 -14.95
N PRO A 86 1.01 0.27 -16.01
CA PRO A 86 0.61 1.18 -17.07
C PRO A 86 -0.52 0.56 -17.89
N CYS A 87 -1.36 1.39 -18.52
CA CYS A 87 -2.23 0.90 -19.58
C CYS A 87 -1.41 0.47 -20.81
N PRO A 88 -1.97 -0.34 -21.71
CA PRO A 88 -1.35 -0.59 -23.01
C PRO A 88 -1.04 0.71 -23.78
N GLU A 89 -0.22 0.59 -24.82
CA GLU A 89 0.10 1.71 -25.71
C GLU A 89 -1.18 2.41 -26.19
N ALA A 90 -1.20 3.74 -26.16
CA ALA A 90 -2.33 4.49 -26.67
C ALA A 90 -2.51 4.21 -28.17
N ALA A 91 -3.68 3.72 -28.57
CA ALA A 91 -3.96 3.32 -29.95
C ALA A 91 -3.67 4.45 -30.98
N GLY A 92 -3.94 5.70 -30.60
CA GLY A 92 -3.66 6.88 -31.44
C GLY A 92 -2.18 7.26 -31.59
N TYR A 93 -1.27 6.64 -30.83
CA TYR A 93 0.18 6.89 -30.93
C TYR A 93 0.89 5.92 -31.88
N ILE A 94 0.21 4.86 -32.30
CA ILE A 94 0.76 3.82 -33.16
C ILE A 94 1.16 4.42 -34.52
N GLY A 95 2.42 4.23 -34.91
CA GLY A 95 2.97 4.77 -36.17
C GLY A 95 3.31 6.28 -36.12
N THR A 96 3.17 6.93 -34.97
CA THR A 96 3.53 8.34 -34.77
C THR A 96 4.88 8.49 -34.05
N ALA A 97 5.35 9.72 -33.85
CA ALA A 97 6.53 9.99 -33.01
C ALA A 97 6.38 9.52 -31.55
N ASN A 98 5.14 9.38 -31.07
CA ASN A 98 4.81 8.96 -29.72
C ASN A 98 4.61 7.43 -29.58
N GLU A 99 4.91 6.65 -30.63
CA GLU A 99 4.74 5.20 -30.62
C GLU A 99 5.46 4.55 -29.42
N GLY A 100 4.77 3.66 -28.71
CA GLY A 100 5.26 2.97 -27.52
C GLY A 100 4.96 3.66 -26.19
N ILE A 101 4.22 4.77 -26.19
CA ILE A 101 3.78 5.47 -24.98
C ILE A 101 2.42 4.90 -24.50
N ALA A 102 2.32 4.58 -23.21
CA ALA A 102 1.11 4.09 -22.57
C ALA A 102 -0.02 5.11 -22.62
N ALA A 103 -1.25 4.65 -22.73
CA ALA A 103 -2.41 5.49 -22.46
C ALA A 103 -2.44 5.95 -21.00
N GLY A 104 -2.96 7.16 -20.74
CA GLY A 104 -3.12 7.67 -19.36
C GLY A 104 -4.17 6.89 -18.55
N ASN A 105 -5.13 6.28 -19.23
CA ASN A 105 -6.16 5.40 -18.69
C ASN A 105 -6.68 4.45 -19.79
N CYS A 106 -7.39 3.39 -19.41
CA CYS A 106 -7.86 2.36 -20.34
C CYS A 106 -9.11 1.65 -19.84
N THR A 107 -9.96 1.16 -20.75
CA THR A 107 -11.08 0.27 -20.41
C THR A 107 -10.52 -1.09 -20.00
N LEU A 108 -10.91 -1.59 -18.83
CA LEU A 108 -10.34 -2.80 -18.22
C LEU A 108 -11.30 -4.00 -18.34
N PRO A 109 -10.81 -5.24 -18.52
CA PRO A 109 -9.42 -5.58 -18.84
C PRO A 109 -8.99 -4.96 -20.17
N ALA A 110 -7.77 -4.44 -20.23
CA ALA A 110 -7.28 -3.76 -21.42
C ALA A 110 -6.35 -4.69 -22.20
N VAL A 111 -6.62 -4.89 -23.48
CA VAL A 111 -5.76 -5.60 -24.43
C VAL A 111 -5.21 -4.58 -25.43
N GLY A 112 -3.88 -4.52 -25.57
CA GLY A 112 -3.23 -3.58 -26.48
C GLY A 112 -1.75 -3.90 -26.67
N ARG A 113 -1.03 -3.09 -27.45
CA ARG A 113 0.41 -3.28 -27.61
C ARG A 113 1.16 -2.92 -26.33
N LEU A 114 2.28 -3.59 -26.09
CA LEU A 114 3.17 -3.28 -24.98
C LEU A 114 3.70 -1.84 -25.09
N PRO A 115 3.56 -0.98 -24.06
CA PRO A 115 4.01 0.41 -24.10
C PRO A 115 5.53 0.51 -23.85
N TRP A 116 6.32 -0.03 -24.77
CA TRP A 116 7.76 -0.25 -24.63
C TRP A 116 8.55 1.02 -24.26
N ARG A 117 8.21 2.21 -24.79
CA ARG A 117 8.89 3.46 -24.41
C ARG A 117 8.59 3.84 -22.96
N THR A 118 7.35 3.66 -22.53
CA THR A 118 6.95 3.96 -21.13
C THR A 118 7.70 3.06 -20.15
N LEU A 119 7.97 1.83 -20.57
CA LEU A 119 8.71 0.83 -19.81
C LEU A 119 10.24 1.00 -19.90
N GLY A 120 10.74 1.96 -20.69
CA GLY A 120 12.18 2.17 -20.88
C GLY A 120 12.86 1.04 -21.67
N LEU A 121 12.10 0.29 -22.47
CA LEU A 121 12.60 -0.79 -23.30
C LEU A 121 12.94 -0.30 -24.72
N PRO A 122 13.76 -1.03 -25.49
CA PRO A 122 13.69 -0.96 -26.94
C PRO A 122 12.34 -1.54 -27.45
N LYS A 123 12.02 -1.31 -28.72
CA LYS A 123 10.82 -1.90 -29.35
C LYS A 123 11.03 -3.41 -29.55
N LEU A 124 10.72 -4.18 -28.51
CA LEU A 124 10.80 -5.64 -28.52
C LEU A 124 9.86 -6.23 -29.57
N ARG A 125 10.33 -7.28 -30.24
CA ARG A 125 9.58 -8.06 -31.22
C ARG A 125 9.77 -9.54 -30.94
N ASP A 126 8.75 -10.32 -31.27
CA ASP A 126 8.84 -11.77 -31.22
C ASP A 126 9.71 -12.32 -32.38
N ALA A 127 9.89 -13.64 -32.42
CA ALA A 127 10.69 -14.33 -33.44
C ALA A 127 10.12 -14.20 -34.86
N SER A 128 8.86 -13.80 -35.02
CA SER A 128 8.22 -13.51 -36.31
C SER A 128 8.28 -12.03 -36.67
N GLY A 129 8.93 -11.20 -35.84
CA GLY A 129 9.09 -9.77 -36.06
C GLY A 129 7.88 -8.95 -35.62
N GLU A 130 6.96 -9.51 -34.84
CA GLU A 130 5.74 -8.83 -34.41
C GLU A 130 5.88 -8.11 -33.08
N PRO A 131 5.18 -6.98 -32.86
CA PRO A 131 5.16 -6.33 -31.57
C PRO A 131 4.48 -7.22 -30.51
N LEU A 132 4.97 -7.14 -29.27
CA LEU A 132 4.34 -7.83 -28.14
C LEU A 132 3.01 -7.19 -27.77
N TRP A 133 2.04 -8.03 -27.43
CA TRP A 133 0.75 -7.62 -26.86
C TRP A 133 0.79 -7.69 -25.34
N TYR A 134 -0.02 -6.86 -24.71
CA TYR A 134 -0.05 -6.66 -23.28
C TYR A 134 -1.50 -6.59 -22.80
N VAL A 135 -1.77 -7.33 -21.75
CA VAL A 135 -3.06 -7.35 -21.07
C VAL A 135 -2.88 -6.91 -19.63
N VAL A 136 -3.75 -6.02 -19.14
CA VAL A 136 -3.79 -5.63 -17.72
C VAL A 136 -5.18 -5.84 -17.15
N SER A 137 -5.24 -6.45 -15.97
CA SER A 137 -6.49 -6.77 -15.30
C SER A 137 -7.16 -5.51 -14.73
N PRO A 138 -8.49 -5.56 -14.47
CA PRO A 138 -9.13 -4.56 -13.64
C PRO A 138 -8.48 -4.45 -12.26
N GLY A 139 -8.56 -3.26 -11.67
CA GLY A 139 -7.98 -2.96 -10.35
C GLY A 139 -6.47 -2.70 -10.33
N TRP A 140 -5.75 -2.97 -11.42
CA TRP A 140 -4.28 -2.81 -11.49
C TRP A 140 -3.81 -1.72 -12.46
N ALA A 141 -4.70 -1.16 -13.28
CA ALA A 141 -4.43 0.02 -14.09
C ALA A 141 -5.58 1.03 -13.94
N LEU A 142 -5.37 2.26 -14.40
CA LEU A 142 -6.33 3.35 -14.23
C LEU A 142 -7.46 3.24 -15.25
N PRO A 143 -8.74 3.05 -14.85
CA PRO A 143 -9.86 3.15 -15.77
C PRO A 143 -10.12 4.59 -16.20
N THR A 144 -9.86 5.55 -15.30
CA THR A 144 -9.84 7.00 -15.59
C THR A 144 -8.62 7.65 -14.93
N VAL A 145 -8.16 8.79 -15.43
CA VAL A 145 -7.00 9.51 -14.89
C VAL A 145 -7.17 9.96 -13.42
N SER A 146 -8.40 10.06 -12.93
CA SER A 146 -8.73 10.44 -11.55
C SER A 146 -9.02 9.24 -10.64
N SER A 147 -8.90 8.01 -11.15
CA SER A 147 -9.18 6.80 -10.37
C SER A 147 -8.21 6.66 -9.19
N MET A 148 -8.76 6.32 -8.04
CA MET A 148 -8.03 5.90 -6.85
C MET A 148 -8.21 4.40 -6.68
N LEU A 149 -7.14 3.64 -6.91
CA LEU A 149 -7.08 2.20 -6.76
C LEU A 149 -6.69 1.85 -5.33
N THR A 150 -7.03 0.64 -4.91
CA THR A 150 -6.58 0.05 -3.64
C THR A 150 -5.70 -1.16 -3.98
N ILE A 151 -4.38 -0.92 -4.05
CA ILE A 151 -3.40 -1.96 -4.35
C ILE A 151 -2.50 -2.17 -3.12
N ASN A 152 -2.52 -3.40 -2.58
CA ASN A 152 -1.70 -3.82 -1.46
C ASN A 152 -1.40 -5.33 -1.50
N SER A 153 -0.78 -5.88 -0.44
CA SER A 153 -0.40 -7.30 -0.41
C SER A 153 -1.56 -8.30 -0.37
N ASN A 154 -2.81 -7.83 -0.23
CA ASN A 154 -4.01 -8.65 -0.36
C ASN A 154 -4.65 -8.55 -1.76
N SER A 155 -4.15 -7.67 -2.64
CA SER A 155 -4.67 -7.52 -3.98
C SER A 155 -4.42 -8.80 -4.80
N ALA A 156 -5.48 -9.34 -5.39
CA ALA A 156 -5.43 -10.49 -6.29
C ALA A 156 -5.32 -10.04 -7.75
N GLY A 157 -4.81 -10.93 -8.60
CA GLY A 157 -5.05 -10.83 -10.04
C GLY A 157 -6.53 -11.01 -10.35
N GLN A 158 -6.96 -10.57 -11.53
CA GLN A 158 -8.36 -10.72 -11.97
C GLN A 158 -8.49 -11.35 -13.35
N LEU A 159 -7.38 -11.80 -13.95
CA LEU A 159 -7.41 -12.56 -15.19
C LEU A 159 -7.55 -14.04 -14.89
N THR A 160 -8.45 -14.69 -15.62
CA THR A 160 -8.57 -16.15 -15.70
C THR A 160 -7.61 -16.64 -16.78
N LEU A 161 -6.70 -17.55 -16.42
CA LEU A 161 -5.76 -18.15 -17.37
C LEU A 161 -5.93 -19.67 -17.34
N ASP A 162 -6.19 -20.27 -18.49
CA ASP A 162 -6.40 -21.72 -18.62
C ASP A 162 -7.47 -22.29 -17.66
N GLY A 163 -8.53 -21.49 -17.43
CA GLY A 163 -9.63 -21.83 -16.51
C GLY A 163 -9.34 -21.58 -15.03
N ALA A 164 -8.11 -21.20 -14.66
CA ALA A 164 -7.78 -20.79 -13.29
C ALA A 164 -8.12 -19.30 -13.09
N GLY A 165 -9.16 -19.02 -12.31
CA GLY A 165 -9.57 -17.65 -11.97
C GLY A 165 -8.51 -16.93 -11.14
N ASN A 166 -8.41 -15.60 -11.32
CA ASN A 166 -7.45 -14.72 -10.61
C ASN A 166 -5.98 -15.15 -10.75
N ALA A 167 -5.65 -15.94 -11.79
CA ALA A 167 -4.33 -16.50 -12.00
C ALA A 167 -3.27 -15.45 -12.35
N ALA A 168 -3.66 -14.35 -13.00
CA ALA A 168 -2.74 -13.31 -13.42
C ALA A 168 -3.26 -11.89 -13.17
N VAL A 169 -2.32 -10.98 -12.94
CA VAL A 169 -2.50 -9.52 -12.88
C VAL A 169 -2.37 -8.92 -14.28
N ALA A 170 -1.43 -9.43 -15.05
CA ALA A 170 -1.18 -9.00 -16.42
C ALA A 170 -0.64 -10.16 -17.26
N LEU A 171 -0.74 -10.04 -18.57
CA LEU A 171 -0.16 -10.97 -19.53
C LEU A 171 0.69 -10.18 -20.52
N VAL A 172 1.80 -10.78 -20.97
CA VAL A 172 2.50 -10.35 -22.18
C VAL A 172 2.41 -11.50 -23.18
N ILE A 173 2.05 -11.19 -24.41
CA ILE A 173 1.76 -12.18 -25.45
C ILE A 173 2.62 -11.91 -26.66
N ALA A 174 3.36 -12.93 -27.10
CA ALA A 174 4.02 -12.95 -28.40
C ALA A 174 3.06 -13.61 -29.41
N PRO A 175 2.52 -12.85 -30.38
CA PRO A 175 1.45 -13.30 -31.27
C PRO A 175 1.91 -14.29 -32.36
N GLY A 176 3.22 -14.43 -32.60
CA GLY A 176 3.72 -15.29 -33.67
C GLY A 176 3.35 -14.79 -35.07
N PRO A 177 3.54 -15.61 -36.12
CA PRO A 177 3.20 -15.24 -37.50
C PRO A 177 1.68 -15.19 -37.71
N ALA A 178 1.22 -14.42 -38.70
CA ALA A 178 -0.21 -14.30 -39.02
C ALA A 178 -0.80 -15.66 -39.42
N LEU A 179 -1.98 -15.99 -38.86
CA LEU A 179 -2.70 -17.22 -39.14
C LEU A 179 -4.00 -16.98 -39.92
N ASP A 180 -4.35 -17.97 -40.72
CA ASP A 180 -5.73 -18.16 -41.16
C ASP A 180 -6.45 -19.05 -40.14
N VAL A 181 -6.94 -18.42 -39.07
CA VAL A 181 -7.55 -19.09 -37.92
C VAL A 181 -8.79 -19.84 -38.40
N GLN A 182 -8.77 -21.17 -38.29
CA GLN A 182 -9.91 -22.01 -38.63
C GLN A 182 -10.91 -22.05 -37.49
N ALA A 183 -12.21 -22.11 -37.81
CA ALA A 183 -13.24 -22.29 -36.80
C ALA A 183 -13.05 -23.64 -36.07
N SER A 184 -12.99 -23.59 -34.75
CA SER A 184 -12.89 -24.76 -33.86
C SER A 184 -13.51 -24.46 -32.51
N GLY A 185 -13.59 -25.45 -31.61
CA GLY A 185 -14.07 -25.21 -30.25
C GLY A 185 -13.24 -24.10 -29.57
N GLY A 186 -13.88 -22.98 -29.22
CA GLY A 186 -13.21 -21.81 -28.62
C GLY A 186 -12.47 -20.89 -29.60
N CYS A 187 -12.55 -21.10 -30.92
CA CYS A 187 -11.91 -20.25 -31.91
C CYS A 187 -12.89 -19.82 -33.01
N THR A 188 -13.03 -18.50 -33.19
CA THR A 188 -13.79 -17.93 -34.30
C THR A 188 -12.90 -17.83 -35.54
N ALA A 189 -13.41 -18.26 -36.70
CA ALA A 189 -12.63 -18.20 -37.93
C ALA A 189 -12.27 -16.75 -38.29
N ARG A 190 -11.00 -16.51 -38.60
CA ARG A 190 -10.49 -15.20 -39.01
C ARG A 190 -9.19 -15.34 -39.79
N THR A 191 -9.17 -14.76 -40.98
CA THR A 191 -7.91 -14.53 -41.70
C THR A 191 -7.29 -13.26 -41.15
N GLN A 192 -6.19 -13.39 -40.39
CA GLN A 192 -5.52 -12.25 -39.77
C GLN A 192 -4.93 -11.32 -40.83
N GLN A 193 -5.32 -10.05 -40.82
CA GLN A 193 -4.79 -9.01 -41.71
C GLN A 193 -4.07 -7.94 -40.90
N ARG A 194 -2.75 -8.06 -40.80
CA ARG A 194 -1.92 -7.18 -39.99
C ARG A 194 -1.70 -5.83 -40.67
N THR A 195 -2.14 -4.77 -40.01
CA THR A 195 -1.92 -3.39 -40.44
C THR A 195 -1.02 -2.65 -39.46
N ALA A 196 -0.24 -1.69 -39.98
CA ALA A 196 0.68 -0.89 -39.16
C ALA A 196 -0.02 0.23 -38.37
N ALA A 197 -1.20 0.68 -38.80
CA ALA A 197 -1.96 1.77 -38.18
C ALA A 197 -3.21 1.24 -37.49
N THR A 198 -3.37 1.57 -36.20
CA THR A 198 -4.49 1.14 -35.33
C THR A 198 -4.82 -0.36 -35.44
N PRO A 199 -3.86 -1.26 -35.11
CA PRO A 199 -4.05 -2.69 -35.20
C PRO A 199 -5.21 -3.17 -34.31
N ASP A 200 -6.10 -3.97 -34.89
CA ASP A 200 -7.09 -4.77 -34.17
C ASP A 200 -6.37 -5.99 -33.57
N PHE A 201 -6.48 -6.21 -32.26
CA PHE A 201 -5.81 -7.32 -31.58
C PHE A 201 -6.22 -8.68 -32.12
N ARG A 202 -7.41 -8.78 -32.71
CA ARG A 202 -7.90 -10.01 -33.36
C ARG A 202 -7.12 -10.39 -34.61
N ASP A 203 -6.40 -9.45 -35.23
CA ASP A 203 -5.49 -9.73 -36.36
C ASP A 203 -4.10 -10.20 -35.92
N TYR A 204 -3.91 -10.41 -34.63
CA TYR A 204 -2.63 -10.82 -34.04
C TYR A 204 -2.76 -11.97 -33.06
N LEU A 205 -3.82 -11.98 -32.24
CA LEU A 205 -4.09 -13.03 -31.25
C LEU A 205 -5.10 -14.04 -31.77
N GLU A 206 -5.19 -15.21 -31.13
CA GLU A 206 -6.12 -16.26 -31.54
C GLU A 206 -7.09 -16.74 -30.45
N CYS A 207 -8.20 -17.32 -30.91
CA CYS A 207 -9.17 -18.01 -30.06
C CYS A 207 -9.66 -17.13 -28.90
N GLU A 208 -9.58 -17.62 -27.66
CA GLU A 208 -9.98 -16.88 -26.46
C GLU A 208 -9.18 -15.58 -26.27
N ASN A 209 -7.89 -15.56 -26.64
CA ASN A 209 -7.06 -14.36 -26.54
C ASN A 209 -7.51 -13.26 -27.51
N ALA A 210 -8.33 -13.60 -28.51
CA ALA A 210 -8.92 -12.70 -29.49
C ALA A 210 -10.43 -12.45 -29.26
N SER A 211 -10.97 -12.80 -28.09
CA SER A 211 -12.37 -12.55 -27.71
C SER A 211 -12.71 -11.06 -27.81
N SER A 212 -13.84 -10.73 -28.45
CA SER A 212 -14.28 -9.35 -28.68
C SER A 212 -15.77 -9.18 -28.38
N PRO A 213 -16.17 -8.28 -27.46
CA PRO A 213 -15.29 -7.41 -26.68
C PRO A 213 -14.33 -8.20 -25.79
N ALA A 214 -13.16 -7.63 -25.50
CA ALA A 214 -12.18 -8.29 -24.64
C ALA A 214 -12.77 -8.54 -23.26
N ASP A 215 -12.57 -9.75 -22.74
CA ASP A 215 -12.95 -10.13 -21.38
C ASP A 215 -11.70 -10.49 -20.56
N ALA A 216 -11.90 -11.07 -19.37
CA ALA A 216 -10.83 -11.39 -18.44
C ALA A 216 -10.28 -12.82 -18.62
N THR A 217 -10.67 -13.55 -19.66
CA THR A 217 -10.31 -14.95 -19.88
C THR A 217 -9.26 -15.07 -20.97
N PHE A 218 -8.21 -15.85 -20.70
CA PHE A 218 -7.11 -16.05 -21.63
C PHE A 218 -6.63 -17.51 -21.55
N VAL A 219 -5.94 -17.95 -22.60
CA VAL A 219 -5.41 -19.32 -22.72
C VAL A 219 -3.96 -19.31 -23.20
N THR A 220 -3.18 -20.26 -22.70
CA THR A 220 -1.78 -20.48 -23.11
C THR A 220 -1.66 -21.50 -24.23
N ASN A 221 -2.73 -22.23 -24.54
CA ASN A 221 -2.77 -23.28 -25.55
C ASN A 221 -4.10 -23.31 -26.29
N GLY A 222 -4.08 -23.81 -27.52
CA GLY A 222 -5.26 -23.97 -28.35
C GLY A 222 -5.06 -25.01 -29.47
N PRO A 223 -6.04 -25.15 -30.37
CA PRO A 223 -5.95 -26.07 -31.49
C PRO A 223 -4.77 -25.74 -32.41
N ALA A 224 -3.93 -26.74 -32.74
CA ALA A 224 -2.63 -26.52 -33.40
C ALA A 224 -2.67 -25.78 -34.75
N ALA A 225 -3.80 -25.82 -35.46
CA ALA A 225 -3.98 -25.10 -36.73
C ALA A 225 -4.51 -23.66 -36.57
N SER A 226 -4.95 -23.30 -35.37
CA SER A 226 -5.68 -22.07 -35.08
C SER A 226 -5.08 -21.29 -33.90
N PHE A 227 -3.92 -21.68 -33.38
CA PHE A 227 -3.32 -21.07 -32.19
C PHE A 227 -1.79 -21.12 -32.26
N ASN A 228 -1.13 -19.96 -32.17
CA ASN A 228 0.32 -19.87 -32.06
C ASN A 228 0.82 -18.81 -31.05
N ASP A 229 -0.10 -18.11 -30.37
CA ASP A 229 0.18 -17.27 -29.22
C ASP A 229 1.11 -17.93 -28.19
N GLN A 230 2.10 -17.16 -27.72
CA GLN A 230 2.90 -17.50 -26.54
C GLN A 230 2.67 -16.48 -25.44
N VAL A 231 2.07 -16.94 -24.35
CA VAL A 231 1.59 -16.08 -23.26
C VAL A 231 2.50 -16.25 -22.04
N LEU A 232 2.97 -15.14 -21.49
CA LEU A 232 3.67 -15.09 -20.21
C LEU A 232 2.84 -14.31 -19.20
N ALA A 233 2.52 -14.98 -18.08
CA ALA A 233 1.77 -14.37 -16.99
C ALA A 233 2.66 -13.58 -16.01
N LEU A 234 2.13 -12.45 -15.58
CA LEU A 234 2.57 -11.70 -14.41
C LEU A 234 1.57 -11.95 -13.30
N THR A 235 2.01 -12.63 -12.26
CA THR A 235 1.21 -12.98 -11.09
C THR A 235 1.51 -12.03 -9.93
N THR A 236 0.66 -12.05 -8.90
CA THR A 236 0.95 -11.35 -7.64
C THR A 236 2.25 -11.85 -6.99
N ARG A 237 2.66 -13.10 -7.23
CA ARG A 237 3.94 -13.66 -6.78
C ARG A 237 5.15 -13.01 -7.45
N ASP A 238 4.98 -12.52 -8.66
CA ASP A 238 6.04 -11.82 -9.39
C ASP A 238 6.13 -10.34 -8.99
N LEU A 239 5.00 -9.73 -8.65
CA LEU A 239 4.88 -8.28 -8.47
C LEU A 239 4.97 -7.85 -7.00
N LEU A 240 4.21 -8.49 -6.10
CA LEU A 240 4.04 -8.01 -4.72
C LEU A 240 5.35 -7.96 -3.92
N PRO A 241 6.29 -8.93 -3.99
CA PRO A 241 7.52 -8.84 -3.22
C PRO A 241 8.33 -7.58 -3.52
N GLY A 242 8.36 -7.14 -4.78
CA GLY A 242 9.02 -5.90 -5.20
C GLY A 242 8.23 -4.66 -4.80
N LEU A 243 6.91 -4.70 -4.92
CA LEU A 243 6.02 -3.63 -4.46
C LEU A 243 6.16 -3.40 -2.95
N GLU A 244 6.10 -4.46 -2.15
CA GLU A 244 6.25 -4.42 -0.69
C GLU A 244 7.60 -3.79 -0.27
N ALA A 245 8.68 -4.07 -1.01
CA ALA A 245 9.98 -3.45 -0.78
C ALA A 245 9.93 -1.93 -1.02
N ALA A 246 9.34 -1.52 -2.14
CA ALA A 246 9.14 -0.11 -2.47
C ALA A 246 8.28 0.60 -1.42
N ILE A 247 7.18 -0.03 -0.99
CA ILE A 247 6.26 0.51 -0.01
C ILE A 247 6.93 0.63 1.36
N SER A 248 7.69 -0.36 1.81
CA SER A 248 8.48 -0.27 3.04
C SER A 248 9.42 0.95 3.03
N LYS A 249 10.12 1.20 1.91
CA LYS A 249 10.95 2.41 1.75
C LYS A 249 10.16 3.71 1.70
N ARG A 250 8.95 3.68 1.13
CA ARG A 250 8.07 4.85 1.14
C ARG A 250 7.50 5.11 2.55
N ILE A 251 7.19 4.07 3.32
CA ILE A 251 6.79 4.17 4.74
C ILE A 251 7.92 4.80 5.56
N GLU A 252 9.16 4.32 5.42
CA GLU A 252 10.35 4.92 6.04
C GLU A 252 10.48 6.41 5.71
N ARG A 253 10.23 6.81 4.47
CA ARG A 253 10.40 8.19 4.01
C ARG A 253 9.26 9.12 4.40
N GLU A 254 8.01 8.66 4.31
CA GLU A 254 6.82 9.54 4.36
C GLU A 254 5.96 9.31 5.60
N ILE A 255 5.92 8.10 6.15
CA ILE A 255 5.06 7.74 7.28
C ILE A 255 5.81 7.85 8.60
N VAL A 256 7.05 7.34 8.66
CA VAL A 256 7.87 7.38 9.89
C VAL A 256 8.05 8.82 10.41
N PRO A 257 8.43 9.83 9.61
CA PRO A 257 8.58 11.19 10.13
C PRO A 257 7.28 11.77 10.68
N ARG A 258 6.14 11.42 10.08
CA ARG A 258 4.81 11.85 10.55
C ARG A 258 4.40 11.13 11.83
N LEU A 259 4.74 9.86 11.98
CA LEU A 259 4.50 9.10 13.20
C LEU A 259 5.37 9.63 14.35
N GLN A 260 6.64 9.96 14.07
CA GLN A 260 7.55 10.59 15.03
C GLN A 260 7.07 11.96 15.53
N SER A 261 6.26 12.69 14.74
CA SER A 261 5.74 14.00 15.11
C SER A 261 4.43 13.98 15.90
N VAL A 262 3.76 12.83 16.01
CA VAL A 262 2.41 12.76 16.61
C VAL A 262 2.42 13.26 18.05
N PHE A 263 3.24 12.66 18.91
CA PHE A 263 3.42 13.07 20.30
C PHE A 263 4.87 13.51 20.56
N ALA A 264 5.27 14.59 19.89
CA ALA A 264 6.60 15.18 20.04
C ALA A 264 6.55 16.51 20.82
N ALA A 265 7.67 16.86 21.45
CA ALA A 265 7.90 18.19 22.01
C ALA A 265 7.83 19.29 20.93
N PRO A 266 7.46 20.54 21.28
CA PRO A 266 6.96 20.96 22.60
C PRO A 266 5.45 20.78 22.78
N SER A 267 4.71 20.41 21.72
CA SER A 267 3.24 20.42 21.68
C SER A 267 2.56 19.55 22.73
N TRP A 268 3.28 18.58 23.30
CA TRP A 268 2.74 17.61 24.26
C TRP A 268 3.38 17.71 25.65
N GLY A 269 3.73 18.93 26.09
CA GLY A 269 4.27 19.20 27.43
C GLY A 269 5.66 18.61 27.68
N MET A 270 6.36 18.23 26.60
CA MET A 270 7.71 17.70 26.63
C MET A 270 8.73 18.75 26.19
N SER A 271 9.99 18.60 26.59
CA SER A 271 11.09 19.48 26.21
C SER A 271 12.07 18.83 25.23
N GLY A 272 12.81 19.65 24.48
CA GLY A 272 13.88 19.19 23.59
C GLY A 272 13.38 18.32 22.44
N VAL A 273 14.01 17.15 22.24
CA VAL A 273 13.67 16.20 21.17
C VAL A 273 12.82 15.02 21.65
N ASN A 274 12.33 15.09 22.89
CA ASN A 274 11.53 14.04 23.51
C ASN A 274 10.24 13.79 22.73
N ARG A 275 9.90 12.52 22.62
CA ARG A 275 8.69 12.02 21.96
C ARG A 275 8.24 10.74 22.61
N VAL A 276 6.95 10.47 22.49
CA VAL A 276 6.35 9.18 22.80
C VAL A 276 5.49 8.74 21.63
N TYR A 277 5.01 7.51 21.67
CA TYR A 277 4.20 6.89 20.65
C TYR A 277 2.91 6.34 21.27
N PRO A 278 1.84 6.18 20.47
CA PRO A 278 0.58 5.66 21.01
C PRO A 278 0.73 4.22 21.51
N PHE A 279 -0.11 3.85 22.46
CA PHE A 279 -0.28 2.44 22.83
C PHE A 279 -0.88 1.67 21.67
N ALA A 280 -0.35 0.48 21.39
CA ALA A 280 -0.82 -0.35 20.28
C ALA A 280 -2.30 -0.71 20.43
N ALA A 281 -2.98 -0.87 19.30
CA ALA A 281 -4.28 -1.52 19.27
C ALA A 281 -4.06 -3.03 19.41
N PRO A 282 -4.83 -3.74 20.25
CA PRO A 282 -4.75 -5.20 20.30
C PRO A 282 -4.91 -5.79 18.90
N PHE A 283 -4.21 -6.89 18.61
CA PHE A 283 -4.31 -7.49 17.28
C PHE A 283 -5.73 -8.01 16.99
N ALA A 284 -6.27 -8.77 17.95
CA ALA A 284 -7.68 -9.16 17.98
C ALA A 284 -8.55 -8.02 18.57
N ASN A 285 -8.57 -6.87 17.90
CA ASN A 285 -9.43 -5.75 18.25
C ASN A 285 -10.64 -5.74 17.30
N PRO A 286 -11.85 -6.15 17.73
CA PRO A 286 -13.00 -6.25 16.84
C PRO A 286 -13.58 -4.87 16.50
N GLY A 287 -13.81 -4.65 15.22
CA GLY A 287 -14.62 -3.56 14.67
C GLY A 287 -16.10 -3.95 14.50
N PRO A 288 -16.93 -3.06 13.92
CA PRO A 288 -18.38 -3.28 13.74
C PRO A 288 -18.75 -4.45 12.79
N GLY A 289 -17.79 -5.21 12.28
CA GLY A 289 -18.01 -6.41 11.47
C GLY A 289 -17.01 -7.53 11.78
N SER A 290 -17.37 -8.76 11.40
CA SER A 290 -16.49 -9.93 11.56
C SER A 290 -15.14 -9.72 10.88
N GLY A 291 -14.04 -10.02 11.57
CA GLY A 291 -12.67 -9.88 11.04
C GLY A 291 -12.20 -8.44 10.81
N THR A 292 -12.95 -7.43 11.26
CA THR A 292 -12.55 -6.02 11.15
C THR A 292 -11.91 -5.52 12.43
N SER A 293 -11.05 -4.50 12.35
CA SER A 293 -10.50 -3.79 13.51
C SER A 293 -10.96 -2.34 13.54
N ASN A 294 -11.26 -1.85 14.75
CA ASN A 294 -11.55 -0.44 14.98
C ASN A 294 -10.26 0.40 15.14
N PHE A 295 -9.10 -0.26 15.24
CA PHE A 295 -7.77 0.34 15.40
C PHE A 295 -7.66 1.30 16.60
N GLN A 296 -8.39 1.03 17.67
CA GLN A 296 -8.27 1.71 18.96
C GLN A 296 -7.16 1.08 19.80
N GLY A 297 -6.22 1.93 20.25
CA GLY A 297 -5.18 1.56 21.20
C GLY A 297 -5.76 1.19 22.57
N VAL A 298 -5.03 0.37 23.33
CA VAL A 298 -5.37 0.06 24.72
C VAL A 298 -4.17 0.37 25.60
N ALA A 299 -4.39 1.11 26.70
CA ALA A 299 -3.31 1.47 27.62
C ALA A 299 -2.53 0.23 28.09
N ALA A 300 -1.22 0.38 28.24
CA ALA A 300 -0.28 -0.72 28.54
C ALA A 300 -0.22 -1.85 27.49
N THR A 301 -0.73 -1.64 26.27
CA THR A 301 -0.51 -2.52 25.11
C THR A 301 0.59 -1.94 24.24
N TYR A 302 1.65 -2.72 24.00
CA TYR A 302 2.86 -2.21 23.35
C TYR A 302 3.15 -2.86 21.99
N TRP A 303 2.35 -3.82 21.57
CA TRP A 303 2.44 -4.45 20.25
C TRP A 303 1.07 -4.91 19.78
N GLY A 304 0.88 -4.96 18.47
CA GLY A 304 -0.39 -5.26 17.83
C GLY A 304 -0.55 -4.47 16.55
N LEU A 305 -1.72 -3.88 16.34
CA LEU A 305 -1.99 -3.00 15.21
C LEU A 305 -1.58 -1.56 15.54
N LEU A 306 -1.14 -0.81 14.53
CA LEU A 306 -0.96 0.64 14.68
C LEU A 306 -2.32 1.27 15.00
N PRO A 307 -2.46 2.06 16.09
CA PRO A 307 -3.69 2.80 16.34
C PRO A 307 -3.97 3.73 15.17
N PHE A 308 -5.13 3.59 14.57
CA PHE A 308 -5.42 4.21 13.26
C PHE A 308 -6.90 4.62 13.14
N ASN A 309 -7.54 4.87 14.29
CA ASN A 309 -8.93 5.29 14.39
C ASN A 309 -9.11 6.79 14.15
N GLN A 310 -10.17 7.15 13.42
CA GLN A 310 -10.61 8.51 13.11
C GLN A 310 -11.79 8.91 13.99
N THR A 311 -11.86 10.18 14.37
CA THR A 311 -12.98 10.79 15.10
C THR A 311 -13.61 11.95 14.37
N GLN A 312 -12.98 12.45 13.30
CA GLN A 312 -13.40 13.66 12.60
C GLN A 312 -13.43 13.41 11.08
N GLY A 313 -14.33 14.12 10.39
CA GLY A 313 -14.43 14.06 8.92
C GLY A 313 -14.71 12.66 8.35
N CYS A 314 -15.33 11.77 9.13
CA CYS A 314 -15.56 10.38 8.75
C CYS A 314 -17.01 9.93 9.01
N THR A 315 -17.46 8.93 8.26
CA THR A 315 -18.76 8.26 8.46
C THR A 315 -18.52 6.83 8.93
N ALA A 316 -19.11 6.48 10.08
CA ALA A 316 -19.00 5.13 10.64
C ALA A 316 -19.79 4.13 9.78
N SER A 317 -19.16 3.02 9.41
CA SER A 317 -19.79 1.93 8.66
C SER A 317 -18.99 0.63 8.82
N ALA A 318 -19.55 -0.50 8.40
CA ALA A 318 -18.81 -1.77 8.33
C ALA A 318 -17.61 -1.69 7.36
N SER A 319 -17.70 -0.85 6.32
CA SER A 319 -16.60 -0.60 5.36
C SER A 319 -15.55 0.39 5.89
N ASN A 320 -15.88 1.20 6.90
CA ASN A 320 -14.98 2.13 7.56
C ASN A 320 -14.96 1.89 9.08
N PRO A 321 -14.46 0.72 9.54
CA PRO A 321 -14.53 0.30 10.94
C PRO A 321 -13.68 1.17 11.88
N ARG A 322 -12.72 1.93 11.32
CA ARG A 322 -11.85 2.85 12.06
C ARG A 322 -12.52 4.19 12.39
N CYS A 323 -13.67 4.52 11.81
CA CYS A 323 -14.37 5.77 12.08
C CYS A 323 -15.23 5.66 13.34
N LEU A 324 -14.81 6.38 14.37
CA LEU A 324 -15.37 6.37 15.72
C LEU A 324 -15.56 7.82 16.19
N PRO A 325 -16.58 8.57 15.70
CA PRO A 325 -16.74 10.02 15.94
C PRO A 325 -16.83 10.47 17.41
N ASN A 326 -17.09 9.49 18.26
CA ASN A 326 -17.38 9.62 19.68
C ASN A 326 -16.19 9.24 20.57
N LEU A 327 -15.05 8.84 19.99
CA LEU A 327 -13.97 8.28 20.79
C LEU A 327 -13.15 9.33 21.56
N VAL A 328 -13.04 10.53 20.99
CA VAL A 328 -12.52 11.72 21.70
C VAL A 328 -13.70 12.45 22.33
N ALA A 329 -13.72 12.42 23.65
CA ALA A 329 -14.76 13.02 24.48
C ALA A 329 -14.14 13.65 25.74
N TRP A 330 -14.93 14.53 26.36
CA TRP A 330 -14.61 15.12 27.64
C TRP A 330 -14.82 14.07 28.74
N SER A 331 -13.79 13.82 29.55
CA SER A 331 -13.83 12.84 30.64
C SER A 331 -13.97 13.46 32.02
N THR A 332 -13.78 14.79 32.12
CA THR A 332 -14.07 15.60 33.32
C THR A 332 -14.80 16.87 32.89
N THR A 333 -15.62 17.42 33.79
CA THR A 333 -16.31 18.71 33.56
C THR A 333 -15.35 19.87 33.87
N PRO A 334 -14.89 20.64 32.87
CA PRO A 334 -13.95 21.74 33.08
C PRO A 334 -14.63 22.95 33.74
N TRP A 335 -13.89 23.60 34.63
CA TRP A 335 -14.19 24.92 35.22
C TRP A 335 -12.97 25.82 35.02
N ALA A 336 -13.20 27.12 34.87
CA ALA A 336 -12.14 28.11 34.91
C ALA A 336 -11.66 28.30 36.35
N TYR A 337 -10.41 28.71 36.50
CA TYR A 337 -9.82 28.97 37.81
C TYR A 337 -8.70 30.02 37.69
N GLU A 338 -8.38 30.61 38.83
CA GLU A 338 -7.30 31.57 39.01
C GLU A 338 -5.96 30.82 38.99
N ALA A 339 -5.17 31.02 37.92
CA ALA A 339 -3.89 30.35 37.73
C ALA A 339 -2.68 31.21 38.12
N GLY A 340 -2.92 32.43 38.61
CA GLY A 340 -1.91 33.40 39.02
C GLY A 340 -2.27 34.81 38.58
N GLY A 341 -1.28 35.71 38.53
CA GLY A 341 -1.54 37.12 38.28
C GLY A 341 -2.18 37.81 39.49
N TRP A 342 -2.79 38.96 39.26
CA TRP A 342 -3.40 39.79 40.30
C TRP A 342 -4.87 40.03 39.98
N GLY A 343 -5.75 39.66 40.91
CA GLY A 343 -7.19 39.65 40.74
C GLY A 343 -7.83 38.33 41.16
N TYR A 344 -9.15 38.24 41.01
CA TYR A 344 -9.92 37.04 41.35
C TYR A 344 -11.18 36.92 40.47
N ILE A 345 -11.69 35.69 40.35
CA ILE A 345 -12.96 35.41 39.66
C ILE A 345 -14.10 35.71 40.65
N GLN A 346 -14.98 36.63 40.29
CA GLN A 346 -16.12 37.02 41.12
C GLN A 346 -17.34 36.14 40.85
N THR A 347 -17.66 35.95 39.57
CA THR A 347 -18.75 35.09 39.13
C THR A 347 -18.27 34.20 37.99
N GLU A 348 -18.82 32.99 37.93
CA GLU A 348 -18.54 32.07 36.83
C GLU A 348 -19.76 31.21 36.54
N THR A 349 -20.09 31.07 35.26
CA THR A 349 -21.04 30.11 34.74
C THR A 349 -20.43 29.39 33.55
N CYS A 350 -20.31 28.07 33.65
CA CYS A 350 -19.85 27.25 32.55
C CYS A 350 -20.95 26.33 32.00
N TYR A 351 -21.12 26.32 30.69
CA TYR A 351 -22.10 25.49 29.99
C TYR A 351 -21.47 24.77 28.79
N TRP A 352 -22.18 23.76 28.29
CA TRP A 352 -21.77 23.02 27.11
C TRP A 352 -22.42 23.62 25.87
N GLU A 353 -21.66 23.72 24.80
CA GLU A 353 -22.14 24.25 23.53
C GLU A 353 -22.09 23.19 22.43
N GLY A 354 -23.20 23.08 21.68
CA GLY A 354 -23.37 22.25 20.50
C GLY A 354 -23.28 20.75 20.77
N GLY A 355 -24.25 19.96 20.31
CA GLY A 355 -24.30 18.51 20.53
C GLY A 355 -24.90 18.08 21.87
N THR A 356 -24.66 16.83 22.27
CA THR A 356 -25.15 16.21 23.51
C THR A 356 -24.02 15.50 24.24
N ALA A 357 -24.16 15.29 25.56
CA ALA A 357 -23.15 14.61 26.36
C ALA A 357 -22.84 13.20 25.81
N PRO A 358 -21.57 12.76 25.81
CA PRO A 358 -20.34 13.50 26.15
C PRO A 358 -19.65 14.19 24.95
N TYR A 359 -20.35 14.40 23.84
CA TYR A 359 -19.82 14.83 22.53
C TYR A 359 -20.05 16.31 22.21
N TYR A 360 -19.99 17.15 23.24
CA TYR A 360 -20.16 18.58 23.07
C TYR A 360 -19.07 19.20 22.17
N THR A 361 -19.46 20.19 21.38
CA THR A 361 -18.54 20.86 20.44
C THR A 361 -17.61 21.84 21.14
N ALA A 362 -18.04 22.46 22.23
CA ALA A 362 -17.19 23.29 23.06
C ALA A 362 -17.65 23.33 24.53
N ARG A 363 -16.71 23.66 25.41
CA ARG A 363 -16.97 24.10 26.78
C ARG A 363 -16.80 25.62 26.83
N VAL A 364 -17.83 26.32 27.29
CA VAL A 364 -17.81 27.79 27.46
C VAL A 364 -17.90 28.09 28.94
N CYS A 365 -17.03 28.98 29.43
CA CYS A 365 -17.07 29.55 30.77
C CYS A 365 -17.09 31.07 30.64
N ASP A 366 -18.15 31.68 31.15
CA ASP A 366 -18.36 33.12 31.22
C ASP A 366 -18.35 33.55 32.67
N GLY A 367 -17.86 34.75 32.94
CA GLY A 367 -17.81 35.25 34.31
C GLY A 367 -17.31 36.68 34.42
N GLU A 368 -17.34 37.19 35.64
CA GLU A 368 -16.78 38.49 36.01
C GLU A 368 -15.48 38.26 36.77
N TYR A 369 -14.51 39.14 36.56
CA TYR A 369 -13.27 39.19 37.32
C TYR A 369 -12.98 40.60 37.82
N HIS A 370 -12.32 40.67 38.96
CA HIS A 370 -11.78 41.89 39.55
C HIS A 370 -10.27 41.85 39.53
N GLU A 371 -9.65 43.03 39.60
CA GLU A 371 -8.23 43.15 39.93
C GLU A 371 -8.01 43.24 41.44
N ASP A 372 -6.76 43.11 41.87
CA ASP A 372 -6.38 43.36 43.26
C ASP A 372 -6.08 44.86 43.42
N ASP A 373 -7.02 45.60 44.01
CA ASP A 373 -6.93 47.04 44.30
C ASP A 373 -5.69 47.42 45.12
N THR A 374 -5.05 46.45 45.79
CA THR A 374 -3.82 46.67 46.55
C THR A 374 -2.62 46.94 45.63
N TYR A 375 -2.65 46.44 44.38
CA TYR A 375 -1.53 46.54 43.44
C TYR A 375 -1.98 46.83 42.00
N PRO A 376 -2.50 48.05 41.73
CA PRO A 376 -3.10 48.41 40.44
C PRO A 376 -2.13 48.45 39.26
N ALA A 377 -0.81 48.52 39.52
CA ALA A 377 0.21 48.52 38.46
C ALA A 377 0.63 47.10 38.00
N ASN A 378 0.11 46.06 38.65
CA ASN A 378 0.53 44.68 38.38
C ASN A 378 -0.24 44.06 37.21
N PRO A 379 0.33 43.03 36.56
CA PRO A 379 -0.36 42.28 35.51
C PRO A 379 -1.71 41.73 35.99
N GLY A 380 -2.72 41.80 35.14
CA GLY A 380 -4.06 41.28 35.44
C GLY A 380 -4.10 39.77 35.69
N LEU A 381 -5.26 39.28 36.12
CA LEU A 381 -5.53 37.90 36.46
C LEU A 381 -5.11 36.94 35.33
N VAL A 382 -4.36 35.88 35.66
CA VAL A 382 -4.16 34.76 34.74
C VAL A 382 -5.28 33.77 34.97
N ILE A 383 -6.18 33.68 33.99
CA ILE A 383 -7.27 32.72 34.02
C ILE A 383 -6.87 31.45 33.27
N ALA A 384 -7.27 30.30 33.78
CA ALA A 384 -7.04 29.02 33.11
C ALA A 384 -8.29 28.13 33.13
N LEU A 385 -8.36 27.19 32.19
CA LEU A 385 -9.36 26.13 32.13
C LEU A 385 -8.65 24.82 31.82
N GLN A 386 -8.98 23.77 32.58
CA GLN A 386 -8.38 22.45 32.42
C GLN A 386 -9.43 21.40 32.05
N ALA A 387 -9.15 20.62 31.00
CA ALA A 387 -10.02 19.58 30.50
C ALA A 387 -9.27 18.28 30.21
N LYS A 388 -9.85 17.13 30.57
CA LYS A 388 -9.30 15.81 30.29
C LYS A 388 -10.01 15.16 29.10
N PHE A 389 -9.27 14.80 28.07
CA PHE A 389 -9.76 14.21 26.82
C PHE A 389 -9.46 12.71 26.74
N SER A 390 -10.46 11.90 26.36
CA SER A 390 -10.29 10.47 26.10
C SER A 390 -9.60 10.19 24.76
N ASN A 391 -9.04 8.98 24.62
CA ASN A 391 -8.51 8.42 23.37
C ASN A 391 -7.49 9.33 22.68
N VAL A 392 -6.48 9.77 23.44
CA VAL A 392 -5.42 10.63 22.91
C VAL A 392 -4.24 9.77 22.50
N ALA A 393 -3.53 9.16 23.45
CA ALA A 393 -2.45 8.20 23.17
C ALA A 393 -2.98 6.79 22.84
N LEU A 394 -4.29 6.62 22.70
CA LEU A 394 -4.97 5.41 22.17
C LEU A 394 -5.36 5.58 20.69
N GLY A 395 -5.07 6.73 20.11
CA GLY A 395 -5.21 7.02 18.68
C GLY A 395 -4.06 7.89 18.20
N LEU A 396 -4.12 8.33 16.95
CA LEU A 396 -3.21 9.36 16.44
C LEU A 396 -3.91 10.69 16.52
N ARG A 397 -3.56 11.50 17.51
CA ARG A 397 -4.17 12.80 17.75
C ARG A 397 -3.17 13.93 17.61
N ALA A 398 -3.67 15.09 17.22
CA ALA A 398 -2.91 16.32 17.12
C ALA A 398 -3.53 17.38 18.04
N LEU A 399 -2.67 18.21 18.61
CA LEU A 399 -3.07 19.42 19.30
C LEU A 399 -3.27 20.54 18.26
N ASP A 400 -4.44 21.13 18.22
CA ASP A 400 -4.72 22.37 17.47
C ASP A 400 -5.00 23.51 18.45
N ALA A 401 -3.95 24.21 18.85
CA ALA A 401 -4.03 25.33 19.78
C ALA A 401 -4.88 26.52 19.27
N THR A 402 -5.28 26.53 17.98
CA THR A 402 -6.22 27.54 17.44
C THR A 402 -7.67 27.30 17.86
N LYS A 403 -7.95 26.18 18.52
CA LYS A 403 -9.30 25.77 18.95
C LYS A 403 -9.64 26.20 20.38
N VAL A 404 -8.89 27.15 20.94
CA VAL A 404 -9.22 27.85 22.17
C VAL A 404 -9.30 29.34 21.92
N GLU A 405 -10.31 29.97 22.52
CA GLU A 405 -10.51 31.40 22.47
C GLU A 405 -10.69 31.90 23.92
N ILE A 406 -9.98 32.97 24.27
CA ILE A 406 -10.18 33.70 25.54
C ILE A 406 -10.45 35.15 25.17
N PHE A 407 -11.47 35.73 25.79
CA PHE A 407 -11.84 37.11 25.58
C PHE A 407 -12.07 37.84 26.90
N ALA A 408 -11.88 39.15 26.89
CA ALA A 408 -12.20 40.05 27.99
C ALA A 408 -12.89 41.32 27.49
N HIS A 409 -13.80 41.90 28.29
CA HIS A 409 -14.52 43.13 27.95
C HIS A 409 -15.06 43.83 29.21
N GLU A 410 -15.40 45.12 29.11
CA GLU A 410 -15.90 45.95 30.20
C GLU A 410 -17.38 45.73 30.56
N ASP A 411 -18.24 45.44 29.58
CA ASP A 411 -19.71 45.52 29.75
C ASP A 411 -20.32 44.35 30.57
N PRO A 412 -21.16 44.63 31.59
CA PRO A 412 -21.88 43.63 32.39
C PRO A 412 -23.12 43.01 31.70
N LEU A 413 -23.51 43.47 30.51
CA LEU A 413 -24.61 42.90 29.70
C LEU A 413 -24.09 41.79 28.76
N PRO A 414 -24.94 40.89 28.21
CA PRO A 414 -24.48 39.56 27.77
C PRO A 414 -23.32 39.64 26.79
N PHE A 415 -22.30 38.83 27.05
CA PHE A 415 -21.01 38.85 26.36
C PHE A 415 -21.15 39.02 24.84
N ASN A 416 -20.48 40.02 24.28
CA ASN A 416 -20.49 40.35 22.86
C ASN A 416 -19.10 40.20 22.24
N GLU A 417 -18.91 39.15 21.43
CA GLU A 417 -17.64 38.85 20.74
C GLU A 417 -17.17 40.01 19.83
N GLY A 418 -18.07 40.85 19.31
CA GLY A 418 -17.73 41.91 18.35
C GLY A 418 -16.99 43.11 18.95
N ILE A 419 -16.96 43.24 20.28
CA ILE A 419 -16.31 44.34 21.01
C ILE A 419 -15.31 43.85 22.07
N ALA A 420 -15.17 42.53 22.22
CA ALA A 420 -14.27 41.95 23.20
C ALA A 420 -12.82 41.95 22.73
N GLU A 421 -11.89 42.12 23.67
CA GLU A 421 -10.46 41.96 23.44
C GLU A 421 -10.11 40.47 23.36
N VAL A 422 -9.37 40.07 22.32
CA VAL A 422 -8.86 38.69 22.17
C VAL A 422 -7.60 38.52 23.01
N ILE A 423 -7.64 37.59 23.95
CA ILE A 423 -6.54 37.33 24.87
C ILE A 423 -5.63 36.24 24.29
N PRO A 424 -4.31 36.48 24.18
CA PRO A 424 -3.35 35.46 23.77
C PRO A 424 -3.42 34.23 24.68
N THR A 425 -3.50 33.05 24.07
CA THR A 425 -3.68 31.80 24.79
C THR A 425 -2.39 30.98 24.82
N THR A 426 -2.16 30.31 25.95
CA THR A 426 -1.13 29.28 26.11
C THR A 426 -1.81 27.95 26.37
N SER A 427 -1.43 26.91 25.62
CA SER A 427 -1.92 25.54 25.81
C SER A 427 -0.80 24.64 26.30
N VAL A 428 -1.00 24.00 27.45
CA VAL A 428 -0.12 22.98 28.00
C VAL A 428 -0.86 21.65 28.01
N VAL A 429 -0.22 20.59 27.54
CA VAL A 429 -0.83 19.26 27.48
C VAL A 429 0.01 18.26 28.27
N THR A 430 -0.65 17.50 29.12
CA THR A 430 -0.06 16.38 29.85
C THR A 430 -0.69 15.09 29.37
N LEU A 431 0.11 14.18 28.83
CA LEU A 431 -0.34 12.82 28.53
C LEU A 431 -0.45 12.01 29.82
N ASN A 432 -1.55 11.28 29.98
CA ASN A 432 -1.81 10.46 31.15
C ASN A 432 -1.58 8.98 30.84
N ILE A 433 -1.23 8.21 31.86
CA ILE A 433 -0.90 6.76 31.74
C ILE A 433 -2.05 5.91 31.18
N ASP A 434 -3.30 6.35 31.37
CA ASP A 434 -4.52 5.71 30.84
C ASP A 434 -4.76 6.00 29.34
N GLY A 435 -3.84 6.72 28.69
CA GLY A 435 -3.93 7.11 27.28
C GLY A 435 -4.83 8.33 27.02
N THR A 436 -5.33 8.98 28.06
CA THR A 436 -6.00 10.28 27.97
C THR A 436 -4.97 11.42 27.95
N ALA A 437 -5.42 12.65 27.70
CA ALA A 437 -4.59 13.84 27.90
C ALA A 437 -5.33 14.92 28.67
N THR A 438 -4.63 15.61 29.54
CA THR A 438 -5.11 16.79 30.24
C THR A 438 -4.60 18.03 29.53
N VAL A 439 -5.51 18.82 28.97
CA VAL A 439 -5.22 20.09 28.31
C VAL A 439 -5.54 21.22 29.28
N THR A 440 -4.54 22.05 29.58
CA THR A 440 -4.71 23.29 30.34
C THR A 440 -4.50 24.46 29.39
N VAL A 441 -5.53 25.27 29.23
CA VAL A 441 -5.46 26.52 28.48
C VAL A 441 -5.43 27.68 29.46
N SER A 442 -4.64 28.71 29.18
CA SER A 442 -4.54 29.89 30.03
C SER A 442 -4.36 31.16 29.21
N GLY A 443 -4.76 32.28 29.77
CA GLY A 443 -4.58 33.62 29.20
C GLY A 443 -4.47 34.64 30.31
N GLN A 444 -3.63 35.65 30.10
CA GLN A 444 -3.52 36.76 31.04
C GLN A 444 -4.56 37.81 30.65
N LEU A 445 -5.57 38.00 31.50
CA LEU A 445 -6.59 39.01 31.30
C LEU A 445 -5.98 40.42 31.44
N PRO A 446 -6.55 41.43 30.77
CA PRO A 446 -6.10 42.80 30.91
C PRO A 446 -6.19 43.25 32.38
N ASN A 447 -5.27 44.11 32.79
CA ASN A 447 -5.45 44.85 34.03
C ASN A 447 -6.56 45.89 33.80
N ILE A 448 -7.56 45.93 34.69
CA ILE A 448 -8.82 46.65 34.49
C ILE A 448 -8.56 48.16 34.53
N ASP A 449 -7.82 48.63 35.53
CA ASP A 449 -7.34 50.00 35.66
C ASP A 449 -6.57 50.48 34.41
N SER A 450 -5.69 49.64 33.87
CA SER A 450 -4.88 49.95 32.68
C SER A 450 -5.72 50.13 31.42
N ARG A 451 -6.91 49.52 31.38
CA ARG A 451 -7.88 49.63 30.30
C ARG A 451 -8.90 50.74 30.54
N VAL A 452 -8.90 51.36 31.73
CA VAL A 452 -9.91 52.34 32.16
C VAL A 452 -11.30 51.71 32.10
N TRP A 453 -11.39 50.44 32.46
CA TRP A 453 -12.66 49.71 32.59
C TRP A 453 -13.29 50.01 33.96
N ASP A 454 -14.57 49.66 34.13
CA ASP A 454 -15.29 49.81 35.40
C ASP A 454 -14.71 48.87 36.49
N THR A 455 -15.31 48.86 37.68
CA THR A 455 -14.86 48.16 38.89
C THR A 455 -14.61 46.65 38.70
N PHE A 456 -15.23 46.05 37.68
CA PHE A 456 -15.03 44.67 37.26
C PHE A 456 -15.14 44.59 35.74
N ALA A 457 -14.68 43.48 35.18
CA ALA A 457 -14.79 43.18 33.76
C ALA A 457 -15.28 41.75 33.54
N VAL A 458 -15.79 41.46 32.35
CA VAL A 458 -16.26 40.13 31.97
C VAL A 458 -15.21 39.37 31.17
N PHE A 459 -15.16 38.06 31.36
CA PHE A 459 -14.33 37.15 30.56
C PHE A 459 -15.19 36.05 29.90
N ARG A 460 -14.68 35.52 28.80
CA ARG A 460 -15.16 34.28 28.17
C ARG A 460 -13.99 33.38 27.81
N ILE A 461 -14.02 32.13 28.26
CA ILE A 461 -13.15 31.06 27.76
C ILE A 461 -14.01 30.09 26.96
N ARG A 462 -13.64 29.85 25.70
CA ARG A 462 -14.26 28.85 24.83
C ARG A 462 -13.23 27.84 24.39
N LEU A 463 -13.33 26.63 24.93
CA LEU A 463 -12.48 25.49 24.56
C LEU A 463 -13.26 24.56 23.63
N LYS A 464 -12.90 24.53 22.34
CA LYS A 464 -13.54 23.65 21.35
C LYS A 464 -12.96 22.24 21.47
N ARG A 465 -13.80 21.22 21.32
CA ARG A 465 -13.39 19.80 21.40
C ARG A 465 -12.28 19.46 20.39
N GLN A 466 -12.30 20.14 19.25
CA GLN A 466 -11.32 19.99 18.17
C GLN A 466 -9.90 20.42 18.55
N ILE A 467 -9.67 21.01 19.73
CA ILE A 467 -8.30 21.23 20.24
C ILE A 467 -7.51 19.93 20.27
N ILE A 468 -8.18 18.79 20.50
CA ILE A 468 -7.64 17.46 20.21
C ILE A 468 -8.33 16.93 18.96
N GLY A 469 -7.62 17.00 17.83
CA GLY A 469 -8.09 16.55 16.52
C GLY A 469 -7.42 15.27 16.05
N ASP A 470 -7.92 14.71 14.95
CA ASP A 470 -7.24 13.61 14.26
C ASP A 470 -5.91 14.11 13.66
N HIS A 471 -4.84 13.33 13.83
CA HIS A 471 -3.57 13.64 13.18
C HIS A 471 -3.70 13.47 11.64
N PRO A 472 -3.09 14.35 10.81
CA PRO A 472 -3.18 14.26 9.34
C PRO A 472 -2.78 12.92 8.71
N LEU A 473 -1.95 12.13 9.41
CA LEU A 473 -1.59 10.77 9.00
C LEU A 473 -2.81 9.84 8.82
N LEU A 474 -3.93 10.15 9.50
CA LEU A 474 -5.18 9.41 9.36
C LEU A 474 -5.98 9.82 8.12
N ASP A 475 -5.70 10.97 7.51
CA ASP A 475 -6.50 11.53 6.41
C ASP A 475 -6.14 10.90 5.05
N ALA A 476 -7.15 10.36 4.37
CA ALA A 476 -7.02 9.82 3.02
C ALA A 476 -6.78 10.91 1.97
N ASN A 477 -7.05 12.18 2.28
CA ASN A 477 -6.85 13.31 1.39
C ASN A 477 -5.51 14.03 1.61
N ASP A 478 -4.71 13.61 2.62
CA ASP A 478 -3.40 14.20 2.82
C ASP A 478 -2.52 14.00 1.57
N ALA A 479 -1.92 15.08 1.09
CA ALA A 479 -1.16 15.08 -0.16
C ALA A 479 0.14 14.25 -0.09
N THR A 480 0.67 14.02 1.12
CA THR A 480 1.90 13.26 1.35
C THR A 480 1.61 11.82 1.75
N THR A 481 0.73 11.61 2.72
CA THR A 481 0.49 10.30 3.36
C THR A 481 -0.85 9.67 3.00
N GLY A 482 -1.75 10.37 2.30
CA GLY A 482 -3.09 9.86 2.00
C GLY A 482 -3.09 8.57 1.17
N TRP A 483 -2.03 8.31 0.38
CA TRP A 483 -1.86 7.05 -0.36
C TRP A 483 -1.86 5.82 0.57
N PHE A 484 -1.28 5.96 1.76
CA PHE A 484 -1.15 4.89 2.75
C PHE A 484 -2.52 4.46 3.28
N VAL A 485 -3.42 5.43 3.41
CA VAL A 485 -4.82 5.21 3.81
C VAL A 485 -5.64 4.64 2.66
N ARG A 486 -5.61 5.26 1.47
CA ARG A 486 -6.44 4.85 0.31
C ARG A 486 -6.12 3.45 -0.22
N ASN A 487 -4.87 3.03 -0.06
CA ASN A 487 -4.42 1.69 -0.46
C ASN A 487 -4.47 0.69 0.70
N ASP A 488 -5.06 1.06 1.84
CA ASP A 488 -5.27 0.18 2.99
C ASP A 488 -3.98 -0.44 3.58
N TRP A 489 -2.81 0.16 3.36
CA TRP A 489 -1.53 -0.36 3.84
C TRP A 489 -1.45 -0.42 5.37
N PHE A 490 -2.14 0.49 6.08
CA PHE A 490 -2.24 0.46 7.54
C PHE A 490 -2.86 -0.83 8.09
N ARG A 491 -3.64 -1.55 7.28
CA ARG A 491 -4.23 -2.84 7.68
C ARG A 491 -3.21 -3.98 7.67
N LEU A 492 -2.07 -3.78 7.03
CA LEU A 492 -1.01 -4.77 6.86
C LEU A 492 0.23 -4.42 7.69
N LEU A 493 0.09 -3.53 8.67
CA LEU A 493 1.16 -3.18 9.58
C LEU A 493 0.94 -3.80 10.95
N TYR A 494 1.92 -4.59 11.39
CA TYR A 494 2.13 -4.84 12.80
C TYR A 494 2.95 -3.69 13.38
N TYR A 495 2.62 -3.25 14.59
CA TYR A 495 3.22 -2.12 15.27
C TYR A 495 3.72 -2.59 16.63
N ALA A 496 4.91 -2.13 16.99
CA ALA A 496 5.48 -2.34 18.32
C ALA A 496 6.10 -1.04 18.84
N VAL A 497 6.01 -0.83 20.14
CA VAL A 497 6.56 0.33 20.84
C VAL A 497 7.22 -0.11 22.14
N SER A 498 8.31 0.54 22.51
CA SER A 498 8.93 0.38 23.82
C SER A 498 8.03 0.96 24.91
N ARG A 499 7.81 0.20 25.99
CA ARG A 499 6.98 0.62 27.13
C ARG A 499 7.27 2.04 27.61
N ASP A 500 8.55 2.36 27.80
CA ASP A 500 9.02 3.65 28.30
C ASP A 500 8.87 4.81 27.29
N TYR A 501 8.49 4.53 26.04
CA TYR A 501 8.23 5.50 24.97
C TYR A 501 6.75 5.63 24.67
N THR A 502 5.90 5.37 25.66
CA THR A 502 4.45 5.60 25.63
C THR A 502 4.05 6.62 26.70
N ALA A 503 2.76 6.88 26.85
CA ALA A 503 2.26 7.74 27.94
C ALA A 503 2.52 7.19 29.36
N GLU A 504 3.08 5.98 29.51
CA GLU A 504 3.55 5.48 30.81
C GLU A 504 4.70 6.28 31.40
N LYS A 505 5.51 6.92 30.54
CA LYS A 505 6.71 7.62 31.00
C LYS A 505 6.98 8.84 30.13
N VAL A 506 6.57 10.00 30.63
CA VAL A 506 6.72 11.30 29.97
C VAL A 506 7.49 12.24 30.91
N PRO A 507 8.65 12.79 30.52
CA PRO A 507 9.36 12.52 29.27
C PRO A 507 9.94 11.09 29.23
N ALA A 508 10.10 10.54 28.02
CA ALA A 508 10.69 9.23 27.82
C ALA A 508 12.19 9.23 28.22
N PRO A 509 12.70 8.18 28.92
CA PRO A 509 14.12 8.02 29.21
C PRO A 509 14.89 7.59 27.96
N SER A 510 16.23 7.55 28.02
CA SER A 510 17.05 6.94 26.96
C SER A 510 16.84 5.42 26.84
N CYS A 511 16.76 4.89 25.62
CA CYS A 511 16.59 3.46 25.36
C CYS A 511 17.88 2.63 25.56
N GLY A 512 18.22 2.26 26.80
CA GLY A 512 19.48 1.57 27.11
C GLY A 512 19.36 0.25 27.88
N GLY A 513 18.19 -0.40 27.91
CA GLY A 513 17.95 -1.52 28.82
C GLY A 513 16.76 -2.40 28.48
N LYS A 514 16.21 -3.09 29.48
CA LYS A 514 15.11 -4.07 29.32
C LYS A 514 13.78 -3.47 28.84
N SER A 515 13.64 -2.15 28.71
CA SER A 515 12.42 -1.51 28.22
C SER A 515 12.40 -1.24 26.71
N CYS A 516 13.53 -1.45 26.02
CA CYS A 516 13.66 -1.30 24.57
C CYS A 516 13.14 -2.52 23.82
N LEU A 517 12.72 -2.31 22.58
CA LEU A 517 12.50 -3.40 21.64
C LEU A 517 13.85 -3.93 21.15
N ARG A 518 13.88 -5.23 20.86
CA ARG A 518 15.04 -5.89 20.25
C ARG A 518 14.75 -6.24 18.81
N LEU A 519 15.70 -5.94 17.93
CA LEU A 519 15.65 -6.39 16.55
C LEU A 519 16.86 -7.25 16.24
N THR A 520 16.62 -8.46 15.72
CA THR A 520 17.65 -9.37 15.24
C THR A 520 17.72 -9.34 13.72
N TRP A 521 18.91 -9.15 13.16
CA TRP A 521 19.11 -9.14 11.70
C TRP A 521 19.68 -10.48 11.22
N GLY A 522 18.89 -11.22 10.44
CA GLY A 522 19.32 -12.47 9.81
C GLY A 522 19.57 -13.61 10.81
N PRO A 523 20.15 -14.74 10.34
CA PRO A 523 20.60 -15.82 11.20
C PRO A 523 21.89 -15.46 11.97
N ASP A 524 22.63 -14.46 11.50
CA ASP A 524 23.83 -13.93 12.16
C ASP A 524 23.44 -12.88 13.21
N THR A 525 22.96 -13.39 14.35
CA THR A 525 22.51 -12.78 15.62
C THR A 525 23.14 -11.46 16.11
N VAL A 526 23.06 -10.36 15.35
CA VAL A 526 23.21 -9.02 15.93
C VAL A 526 21.85 -8.59 16.48
N GLN A 527 21.72 -8.64 17.81
CA GLN A 527 20.57 -8.10 18.54
C GLN A 527 20.82 -6.65 18.90
N GLU A 528 19.97 -5.77 18.39
CA GLU A 528 20.01 -4.35 18.72
C GLU A 528 18.88 -4.05 19.71
N ASN A 529 19.24 -3.68 20.94
CA ASN A 529 18.30 -3.41 22.04
C ASN A 529 18.20 -1.90 22.32
N ASP A 530 17.86 -1.16 21.28
CA ASP A 530 17.91 0.31 21.19
C ASP A 530 16.68 0.88 20.44
N LYS A 531 15.77 0.00 19.99
CA LYS A 531 14.62 0.35 19.16
C LYS A 531 13.46 0.82 20.04
N ARG A 532 12.92 1.99 19.74
CA ARG A 532 11.85 2.65 20.51
C ARG A 532 10.47 2.38 19.93
N ALA A 533 10.38 2.26 18.60
CA ALA A 533 9.18 1.83 17.91
C ALA A 533 9.53 1.16 16.57
N LEU A 534 8.74 0.18 16.17
CA LEU A 534 8.87 -0.58 14.93
C LEU A 534 7.50 -0.63 14.21
N LEU A 535 7.55 -0.67 12.89
CA LEU A 535 6.46 -1.12 12.04
C LEU A 535 6.94 -2.35 11.28
N ILE A 536 6.11 -3.38 11.17
CA ILE A 536 6.39 -4.56 10.36
C ILE A 536 5.33 -4.62 9.30
N LEU A 537 5.73 -4.40 8.05
CA LEU A 537 4.86 -4.58 6.90
C LEU A 537 4.75 -6.07 6.62
N ALA A 538 3.56 -6.60 6.88
CA ALA A 538 3.15 -7.93 6.49
C ALA A 538 3.23 -8.03 4.96
N GLY A 539 3.98 -9.01 4.44
CA GLY A 539 3.92 -9.33 3.03
C GLY A 539 2.58 -9.98 2.67
N ARG A 540 2.46 -10.49 1.45
CA ARG A 540 1.31 -11.32 1.04
C ARG A 540 1.05 -12.46 2.04
N SER A 541 -0.21 -12.87 2.21
CA SER A 541 -0.50 -14.00 3.08
C SER A 541 0.21 -15.28 2.59
N LEU A 542 1.01 -15.89 3.47
CA LEU A 542 1.68 -17.17 3.19
C LEU A 542 0.75 -18.37 3.37
N ALA A 543 -0.29 -18.21 4.20
CA ALA A 543 -1.36 -19.19 4.41
C ALA A 543 -2.49 -19.10 3.38
N ASN A 544 -2.40 -18.18 2.40
CA ASN A 544 -3.51 -17.81 1.49
C ASN A 544 -4.79 -17.41 2.24
N ALA A 545 -4.66 -16.88 3.45
CA ALA A 545 -5.77 -16.40 4.25
C ALA A 545 -6.27 -15.05 3.75
N THR A 546 -7.59 -14.86 3.80
CA THR A 546 -8.21 -13.56 3.53
C THR A 546 -7.97 -12.62 4.71
N ARG A 547 -7.39 -11.45 4.43
CA ARG A 547 -7.16 -10.38 5.40
C ARG A 547 -7.96 -9.13 5.03
N PRO A 548 -8.45 -8.34 6.00
CA PRO A 548 -8.14 -8.46 7.43
C PRO A 548 -8.87 -9.59 8.15
N ASN A 549 -8.20 -10.17 9.14
CA ASN A 549 -8.72 -11.10 10.14
C ASN A 549 -7.94 -10.90 11.46
N ASP A 550 -8.27 -11.67 12.51
CA ASP A 550 -7.70 -11.59 13.86
C ASP A 550 -6.60 -12.62 14.16
N GLN A 551 -6.13 -13.34 13.15
CA GLN A 551 -5.08 -14.36 13.27
C GLN A 551 -3.71 -13.76 12.94
N ILE A 552 -2.88 -13.54 13.98
CA ILE A 552 -1.56 -12.89 13.81
C ILE A 552 -0.64 -13.64 12.84
N ALA A 553 -0.75 -14.97 12.80
CA ALA A 553 0.03 -15.84 11.92
C ALA A 553 -0.28 -15.64 10.42
N ASP A 554 -1.39 -14.97 10.07
CA ASP A 554 -1.68 -14.61 8.68
C ASP A 554 -0.94 -13.33 8.23
N TYR A 555 -0.30 -12.62 9.16
CA TYR A 555 0.34 -11.31 8.92
C TYR A 555 1.83 -11.31 9.14
N VAL A 556 2.32 -11.98 10.18
CA VAL A 556 3.74 -12.00 10.54
C VAL A 556 4.17 -13.42 10.93
N GLU A 557 5.45 -13.73 10.73
CA GLU A 557 5.99 -15.07 10.94
C GLU A 557 7.10 -15.13 12.02
N PHE A 558 7.29 -16.32 12.60
CA PHE A 558 8.36 -16.61 13.57
C PHE A 558 8.38 -15.63 14.76
N GLU A 559 9.53 -15.08 15.13
CA GLU A 559 9.67 -14.23 16.32
C GLU A 559 8.73 -13.02 16.27
N ASN A 560 8.42 -12.51 15.08
CA ASN A 560 7.52 -11.36 14.91
C ASN A 560 6.07 -11.65 15.35
N SER A 561 5.70 -12.94 15.47
CA SER A 561 4.36 -13.38 15.88
C SER A 561 4.23 -13.71 17.37
N ASP A 562 5.32 -13.68 18.13
CA ASP A 562 5.36 -14.19 19.51
C ASP A 562 4.75 -13.23 20.55
N GLY A 563 4.44 -11.99 20.16
CA GLY A 563 3.77 -11.01 21.02
C GLY A 563 4.62 -10.62 22.23
N ASN A 564 5.93 -10.44 22.01
CA ASN A 564 6.89 -10.01 23.01
C ASN A 564 7.65 -8.75 22.51
N ARG A 565 8.77 -8.39 23.14
CA ARG A 565 9.57 -7.21 22.75
C ARG A 565 10.70 -7.51 21.75
N ASP A 566 10.86 -8.77 21.38
CA ASP A 566 11.92 -9.29 20.54
C ASP A 566 11.33 -9.50 19.13
N PHE A 567 12.04 -9.02 18.11
CA PHE A 567 11.61 -9.03 16.71
C PHE A 567 12.77 -9.43 15.81
N GLU A 568 12.47 -9.83 14.58
CA GLU A 568 13.46 -10.23 13.61
C GLU A 568 13.20 -9.75 12.18
N GLN A 569 14.30 -9.51 11.45
CA GLN A 569 14.29 -9.33 10.01
C GLN A 569 15.14 -10.44 9.38
N GLN A 570 14.51 -11.28 8.56
CA GLN A 570 15.19 -12.30 7.78
C GLN A 570 15.25 -11.91 6.29
N PRO A 571 16.15 -12.53 5.49
CA PRO A 571 16.05 -12.46 4.04
C PRO A 571 14.70 -13.00 3.56
N ILE A 572 14.09 -12.32 2.59
CA ILE A 572 12.80 -12.75 2.02
C ILE A 572 12.97 -14.10 1.33
N ARG A 573 12.17 -15.09 1.74
CA ARG A 573 12.24 -16.46 1.23
C ARG A 573 10.85 -17.00 0.97
N THR A 574 10.69 -17.71 -0.15
CA THR A 574 9.39 -18.25 -0.58
C THR A 574 9.30 -19.77 -0.55
N GLY A 575 10.42 -20.47 -0.33
CA GLY A 575 10.45 -21.91 -0.11
C GLY A 575 10.25 -22.26 1.36
N SER A 576 9.79 -23.48 1.64
CA SER A 576 9.66 -23.99 3.01
C SER A 576 10.98 -24.58 3.49
N ASP A 577 11.59 -23.96 4.50
CA ASP A 577 12.77 -24.47 5.19
C ASP A 577 12.84 -23.86 6.59
N ALA A 578 12.50 -24.67 7.60
CA ALA A 578 12.48 -24.24 8.99
C ALA A 578 13.87 -23.83 9.51
N THR A 579 14.95 -24.45 9.03
CA THR A 579 16.33 -24.12 9.46
C THR A 579 16.74 -22.74 8.97
N LEU A 580 16.15 -22.29 7.87
CA LEU A 580 16.39 -21.01 7.23
C LEU A 580 15.32 -19.96 7.56
N LYS A 581 14.43 -20.27 8.52
CA LYS A 581 13.24 -19.47 8.85
C LYS A 581 12.47 -19.06 7.59
N ALA A 582 12.04 -20.06 6.82
CA ALA A 582 11.34 -19.87 5.56
C ALA A 582 10.03 -20.69 5.50
N PRO A 583 8.96 -20.15 4.89
CA PRO A 583 8.90 -18.88 4.17
C PRO A 583 8.87 -17.66 5.11
N PHE A 584 9.42 -16.53 4.68
CA PHE A 584 9.46 -15.27 5.42
C PHE A 584 9.28 -14.11 4.44
N ASN A 585 8.32 -13.22 4.70
CA ASN A 585 8.12 -12.04 3.86
C ASN A 585 7.86 -10.74 4.62
N ASP A 586 8.06 -10.73 5.92
CA ASP A 586 7.99 -9.53 6.75
C ASP A 586 9.06 -8.48 6.38
N ARG A 587 8.67 -7.21 6.48
CA ARG A 587 9.57 -6.06 6.29
C ARG A 587 9.49 -5.12 7.49
N VAL A 588 10.51 -5.18 8.33
CA VAL A 588 10.66 -4.33 9.51
C VAL A 588 11.16 -2.95 9.09
N VAL A 589 10.45 -1.93 9.55
CA VAL A 589 10.75 -0.51 9.44
C VAL A 589 11.00 0.02 10.84
N VAL A 590 12.22 0.49 11.10
CA VAL A 590 12.56 1.14 12.37
C VAL A 590 11.96 2.55 12.39
N VAL A 591 11.00 2.78 13.29
CA VAL A 591 10.36 4.09 13.43
C VAL A 591 11.26 5.03 14.21
N ASP A 592 11.87 4.56 15.29
CA ASP A 592 12.77 5.36 16.13
C ASP A 592 13.71 4.45 16.92
N GLN A 593 14.92 4.95 17.16
CA GLN A 593 15.97 4.25 17.89
C GLN A 593 16.89 5.26 18.58
N ASN A 594 17.71 4.77 19.50
CA ASN A 594 18.68 5.60 20.21
C ASN A 594 19.81 6.14 19.34
#